data_AF-A0A1E3Q0H9-F1
#
_entry.id   AF-A0A1E3Q0H9-F1
#
_cell.length_a   1.000
_cell.length_b   1.000
_cell.length_c   1.000
_cell.angle_alpha   90.00
_cell.angle_beta   90.00
_cell.angle_gamma   90.00
#
_symmetry.space_group_name_H-M   'P 1'
#
loop_
_entity.id
_entity.type
_entity.pdbx_description
1 polymer ?
#
loop_
_entity_poly.entity_id
_entity_poly.type
_entity_poly.pdbx_seq_one_letter_code
_entity_poly.pdbx_strand_id
1 'polypeptide(L)'
;MSAKVYRNLLQELLEWMSSARSQQPPAISQLLQQTLDMSAPPPAAPAHKTESGSTSDSTLDQLHQKLNDVMREQFRSVAEEHQTKEAEMKTRDAVEILTYLRSQRTYKTLLDKYNPTATLEDHERIRLTAHRVGLELPKEIQERWQTEKEESTETSSERPQGERKTDSDKESE
;
A
#
# COMPACT_ATOMS: atom_id res chain seq x y z
N MET A 1 -5.76 -22.92 13.26
CA MET A 1 -5.01 -21.67 13.00
C MET A 1 -6.02 -20.57 12.75
N SER A 2 -6.10 -19.59 13.66
CA SER A 2 -7.23 -18.67 13.80
C SER A 2 -7.27 -17.62 12.68
N ALA A 3 -8.47 -17.27 12.19
CA ALA A 3 -8.71 -16.22 11.20
C ALA A 3 -8.12 -14.85 11.58
N LYS A 4 -7.85 -14.64 12.88
CA LYS A 4 -7.14 -13.47 13.41
C LYS A 4 -5.69 -13.39 12.93
N VAL A 5 -5.01 -14.54 12.79
CA VAL A 5 -3.63 -14.61 12.30
C VAL A 5 -3.55 -14.17 10.84
N TYR A 6 -4.53 -14.58 10.03
CA TYR A 6 -4.61 -14.20 8.62
C TYR A 6 -4.94 -12.71 8.44
N ARG A 7 -5.79 -12.14 9.29
CA ARG A 7 -6.05 -10.69 9.29
C ARG A 7 -4.81 -9.87 9.63
N ASN A 8 -4.07 -10.24 10.68
CA ASN A 8 -2.85 -9.52 11.05
C ASN A 8 -1.80 -9.62 9.95
N LEU A 9 -1.63 -10.79 9.33
CA LEU A 9 -0.65 -10.99 8.25
C LEU A 9 -1.03 -10.22 6.97
N LEU A 10 -2.32 -10.08 6.68
CA LEU A 10 -2.81 -9.23 5.59
C LEU A 10 -2.68 -7.73 5.88
N GLN A 11 -2.81 -7.33 7.15
CA GLN A 11 -2.60 -5.94 7.57
C GLN A 11 -1.12 -5.53 7.48
N GLU A 12 -0.21 -6.39 7.94
CA GLU A 12 1.24 -6.16 7.82
C GLU A 12 1.69 -6.10 6.35
N LEU A 13 1.13 -6.96 5.48
CA LEU A 13 1.41 -6.90 4.04
C LEU A 13 0.95 -5.58 3.41
N LEU A 14 -0.20 -5.06 3.83
CA LEU A 14 -0.74 -3.79 3.33
C LEU A 14 0.10 -2.58 3.81
N GLU A 15 0.61 -2.63 5.04
CA GLU A 15 1.55 -1.64 5.59
C GLU A 15 2.92 -1.69 4.92
N TRP A 16 3.42 -2.89 4.60
CA TRP A 16 4.68 -3.02 3.87
C TRP A 16 4.57 -2.49 2.44
N MET A 17 3.44 -2.76 1.76
CA MET A 17 3.19 -2.25 0.41
C MET A 17 2.98 -0.73 0.36
N SER A 18 2.42 -0.12 1.41
CA SER A 18 2.27 1.35 1.49
C SER A 18 3.60 2.04 1.80
N SER A 19 4.43 1.43 2.66
CA SER A 19 5.79 1.89 2.97
C SER A 19 6.74 1.77 1.77
N ALA A 20 6.64 0.70 0.98
CA ALA A 20 7.45 0.51 -0.22
C ALA A 20 7.14 1.53 -1.33
N ARG A 21 5.93 2.11 -1.36
CA ARG A 21 5.51 3.12 -2.34
C ARG A 21 5.98 4.54 -2.02
N SER A 22 6.41 4.81 -0.79
CA SER A 22 6.86 6.15 -0.36
C SER A 22 8.33 6.44 -0.68
N GLN A 23 9.12 5.45 -1.11
CA GLN A 23 10.44 5.67 -1.69
C GLN A 23 10.33 6.00 -3.19
N GLN A 24 9.82 7.19 -3.53
CA GLN A 24 10.13 7.78 -4.84
C GLN A 24 11.58 8.28 -4.82
N PRO A 25 12.39 8.04 -5.88
CA PRO A 25 13.66 8.73 -6.02
C PRO A 25 13.41 10.25 -6.06
N PRO A 26 14.32 11.09 -5.53
CA PRO A 26 14.13 12.53 -5.51
C PRO A 26 13.85 13.02 -6.93
N ALA A 27 12.74 13.75 -7.07
CA ALA A 27 12.30 14.30 -8.34
C ALA A 27 13.45 15.10 -8.97
N ILE A 28 13.72 14.85 -10.25
CA ILE A 28 14.81 15.45 -11.05
C ILE A 28 14.86 16.99 -10.92
N SER A 29 13.73 17.62 -10.58
CA SER A 29 13.62 19.05 -10.27
C SER A 29 14.48 19.50 -9.08
N GLN A 30 14.65 18.67 -8.05
CA GLN A 30 15.47 18.98 -6.87
C GLN A 30 16.97 18.97 -7.20
N LEU A 31 17.40 18.05 -8.08
CA LEU A 31 18.78 18.00 -8.56
C LEU A 31 19.12 19.22 -9.42
N LEU A 32 18.20 19.65 -10.29
CA LEU A 32 18.36 20.86 -11.10
C LEU A 32 18.42 22.14 -10.25
N GLN A 33 17.60 22.24 -9.21
CA GLN A 33 17.66 23.38 -8.27
C GLN A 33 19.01 23.43 -7.54
N GLN A 34 19.58 22.28 -7.18
CA GLN A 34 20.87 22.22 -6.49
C GLN A 34 22.07 22.60 -7.38
N THR A 35 21.98 22.40 -8.70
CA THR A 35 23.02 22.86 -9.65
C THR A 35 23.00 24.37 -9.88
N LEU A 36 21.83 25.01 -9.78
CA LEU A 36 21.68 26.45 -9.98
C LEU A 36 22.20 27.26 -8.79
N ASP A 37 22.14 26.71 -7.57
CA ASP A 37 22.56 27.41 -6.35
C ASP A 37 24.08 27.39 -6.10
N MET A 38 24.85 26.61 -6.87
CA MET A 38 26.32 26.49 -6.71
C MET A 38 27.15 27.32 -7.71
N SER A 39 26.51 28.16 -8.54
CA SER A 39 27.23 29.09 -9.42
C SER A 39 27.32 30.48 -8.80
N ALA A 40 28.18 30.64 -7.79
CA ALA A 40 28.61 31.96 -7.32
C ALA A 40 29.42 32.71 -8.42
N PRO A 41 29.26 34.04 -8.56
CA PRO A 41 29.88 34.80 -9.64
C PRO A 41 31.40 35.02 -9.40
N PRO A 42 32.25 34.97 -10.44
CA PRO A 42 33.66 35.33 -10.30
C PRO A 42 33.83 36.85 -10.14
N PRO A 43 34.60 37.33 -9.15
CA PRO A 43 35.01 38.72 -9.09
C PRO A 43 36.24 38.99 -10.00
N ALA A 44 36.12 40.06 -10.80
CA ALA A 44 37.18 40.88 -11.38
C ALA A 44 37.89 40.45 -12.69
N ALA A 45 37.64 41.26 -13.74
CA ALA A 45 38.56 41.92 -14.70
C ALA A 45 38.23 41.68 -16.20
N PRO A 46 38.74 42.51 -17.15
CA PRO A 46 38.58 43.95 -17.32
C PRO A 46 37.77 44.32 -18.59
N ALA A 47 37.34 45.58 -18.66
CA ALA A 47 36.57 46.19 -19.76
C ALA A 47 37.23 46.01 -21.14
N HIS A 48 36.55 45.33 -22.06
CA HIS A 48 36.77 45.42 -23.50
C HIS A 48 35.64 46.24 -24.12
N LYS A 49 36.01 47.24 -24.92
CA LYS A 49 35.08 48.09 -25.68
C LYS A 49 34.29 47.24 -26.67
N THR A 50 32.97 47.35 -26.64
CA THR A 50 32.06 46.83 -27.66
C THR A 50 31.83 47.92 -28.71
N GLU A 51 32.40 47.72 -29.89
CA GLU A 51 32.00 48.42 -31.11
C GLU A 51 30.93 47.56 -31.82
N SER A 52 29.79 48.18 -32.10
CA SER A 52 28.81 47.94 -33.18
C SER A 52 28.65 46.52 -33.78
N GLY A 53 27.44 45.95 -33.65
CA GLY A 53 26.99 44.85 -34.51
C GLY A 53 25.69 44.17 -34.04
N SER A 54 24.57 44.49 -34.69
CA SER A 54 23.19 44.02 -34.42
C SER A 54 22.94 42.52 -34.71
N THR A 55 23.84 41.61 -34.32
CA THR A 55 23.77 40.17 -34.65
C THR A 55 23.83 39.21 -33.46
N SER A 56 24.05 39.72 -32.25
CA SER A 56 24.20 38.88 -31.04
C SER A 56 22.87 38.31 -30.50
N ASP A 57 21.73 38.89 -30.86
CA ASP A 57 20.41 38.46 -30.35
C ASP A 57 19.96 37.12 -30.98
N SER A 58 20.12 36.98 -32.31
CA SER A 58 19.72 35.76 -33.03
C SER A 58 20.54 34.52 -32.67
N THR A 59 21.82 34.71 -32.33
CA THR A 59 22.69 33.59 -31.92
C THR A 59 22.27 32.98 -30.59
N LEU A 60 21.73 33.80 -29.69
CA LEU A 60 21.26 33.36 -28.38
C LEU A 60 19.93 32.60 -28.54
N ASP A 61 19.03 33.10 -29.36
CA ASP A 61 17.78 32.41 -29.72
C ASP A 61 18.02 31.05 -30.39
N GLN A 62 19.00 30.96 -31.31
CA GLN A 62 19.37 29.69 -31.95
C GLN A 62 19.93 28.67 -30.96
N LEU A 63 20.68 29.13 -29.95
CA LEU A 63 21.23 28.27 -28.92
C LEU A 63 20.13 27.78 -27.97
N HIS A 64 19.17 28.65 -27.63
CA HIS A 64 17.99 28.29 -26.85
C HIS A 64 17.09 27.29 -27.58
N GLN A 65 16.92 27.43 -28.90
CA GLN A 65 16.17 26.45 -29.71
C GLN A 65 16.87 25.09 -29.72
N LYS A 66 18.17 25.04 -30.00
CA LYS A 66 18.95 23.80 -29.96
C LYS A 66 18.91 23.13 -28.59
N LEU A 67 19.02 23.90 -27.51
CA LEU A 67 18.91 23.37 -26.16
C LEU A 67 17.51 22.76 -25.92
N ASN A 68 16.44 23.45 -26.33
CA ASN A 68 15.08 22.93 -26.22
C ASN A 68 14.86 21.67 -27.05
N ASP A 69 15.42 21.60 -28.26
CA ASP A 69 15.32 20.42 -29.13
C ASP A 69 16.02 19.22 -28.49
N VAL A 70 17.24 19.40 -28.00
CA VAL A 70 17.96 18.35 -27.25
C VAL A 70 17.17 17.91 -26.02
N MET A 71 16.64 18.86 -25.25
CA MET A 71 15.83 18.53 -24.06
C MET A 71 14.57 17.75 -24.46
N ARG A 72 13.87 18.13 -25.54
CA ARG A 72 12.69 17.41 -26.04
C ARG A 72 13.02 15.99 -26.48
N GLU A 73 14.14 15.79 -27.16
CA GLU A 73 14.59 14.45 -27.57
C GLU A 73 14.91 13.56 -26.37
N GLN A 74 15.58 14.10 -25.34
CA GLN A 74 15.87 13.39 -24.10
C GLN A 74 14.59 13.05 -23.33
N PHE A 75 13.64 14.00 -23.21
CA PHE A 75 12.35 13.71 -22.56
C PHE A 75 11.53 12.68 -23.33
N ARG A 76 11.60 12.69 -24.67
CA ARG A 76 10.89 11.72 -25.51
C ARG A 76 11.44 10.32 -25.34
N SER A 77 12.77 10.14 -25.35
CA SER A 77 13.37 8.81 -25.15
C SER A 77 13.03 8.24 -23.77
N VAL A 78 13.07 9.07 -22.72
CA VAL A 78 12.69 8.68 -21.36
C VAL A 78 11.19 8.33 -21.30
N ALA A 79 10.31 9.10 -21.95
CA ALA A 79 8.88 8.80 -21.98
C ALA A 79 8.56 7.47 -22.67
N GLU A 80 9.23 7.18 -23.80
CA GLU A 80 9.08 5.91 -24.52
C GLU A 80 9.57 4.72 -23.67
N GLU A 81 10.71 4.85 -22.97
CA GLU A 81 11.23 3.84 -22.05
C GLU A 81 10.32 3.62 -20.82
N HIS A 82 9.74 4.70 -20.28
CA HIS A 82 8.79 4.59 -19.19
C HIS A 82 7.51 3.88 -19.62
N GLN A 83 7.03 4.14 -20.84
CA GLN A 83 5.80 3.53 -21.33
C GLN A 83 5.95 2.02 -21.57
N THR A 84 7.11 1.56 -22.06
CA THR A 84 7.40 0.12 -22.20
C THR A 84 7.53 -0.55 -20.83
N LYS A 85 8.27 0.06 -19.89
CA LYS A 85 8.39 -0.45 -18.53
C LYS A 85 7.05 -0.54 -17.81
N GLU A 86 6.18 0.47 -17.95
CA GLU A 86 4.84 0.42 -17.38
C GLU A 86 3.98 -0.70 -17.97
N ALA A 87 4.07 -0.94 -19.28
CA ALA A 87 3.37 -2.03 -19.93
C ALA A 87 3.88 -3.40 -19.45
N GLU A 88 5.21 -3.56 -19.31
CA GLU A 88 5.84 -4.75 -18.75
C GLU A 88 5.44 -4.99 -17.29
N MET A 89 5.40 -3.95 -16.45
CA MET A 89 4.92 -4.08 -15.07
C MET A 89 3.46 -4.53 -15.02
N LYS A 90 2.57 -3.92 -15.81
CA LYS A 90 1.16 -4.29 -15.87
C LYS A 90 0.94 -5.73 -16.31
N THR A 91 1.72 -6.21 -17.29
CA THR A 91 1.63 -7.61 -17.73
C THR A 91 2.14 -8.57 -16.66
N ARG A 92 3.23 -8.23 -15.97
CA ARG A 92 3.75 -9.02 -14.84
C ARG A 92 2.72 -9.13 -13.71
N ASP A 93 2.11 -8.01 -13.32
CA ASP A 93 1.10 -7.96 -12.27
C ASP A 93 -0.13 -8.80 -12.64
N ALA A 94 -0.57 -8.75 -13.90
CA ALA A 94 -1.68 -9.58 -14.39
C ALA A 94 -1.37 -11.09 -14.30
N VAL A 95 -0.14 -11.50 -14.59
CA VAL A 95 0.31 -12.90 -14.46
C VAL A 95 0.36 -13.33 -13.00
N GLU A 96 0.82 -12.46 -12.12
CA GLU A 96 0.87 -12.72 -10.67
C GLU A 96 -0.55 -12.89 -10.10
N ILE A 97 -1.48 -12.00 -10.45
CA ILE A 97 -2.89 -12.10 -10.04
C ILE A 97 -3.51 -13.39 -10.57
N LEU A 98 -3.27 -13.75 -11.84
CA LEU A 98 -3.76 -15.02 -12.39
C LEU A 98 -3.21 -16.24 -11.63
N THR A 99 -1.94 -16.19 -11.25
CA THR A 99 -1.29 -17.25 -10.48
C THR A 99 -1.89 -17.37 -9.09
N TYR A 100 -2.12 -16.24 -8.41
CA TYR A 100 -2.78 -16.18 -7.12
C TYR A 100 -4.23 -16.72 -7.18
N LEU A 101 -5.01 -16.34 -8.20
CA LEU A 101 -6.39 -16.83 -8.33
C LEU A 101 -6.44 -18.35 -8.57
N ARG A 102 -5.48 -18.89 -9.33
CA ARG A 102 -5.35 -20.35 -9.54
C ARG A 102 -4.96 -21.06 -8.24
N SER A 103 -4.00 -20.52 -7.49
CA SER A 103 -3.59 -21.11 -6.21
C SER A 103 -4.73 -21.03 -5.18
N GLN A 104 -5.50 -19.94 -5.14
CA GLN A 104 -6.63 -19.77 -4.24
C GLN A 104 -7.75 -20.79 -4.49
N ARG A 105 -8.06 -21.09 -5.77
CA ARG A 105 -9.02 -22.16 -6.10
C ARG A 105 -8.52 -23.52 -5.61
N THR A 106 -7.24 -23.82 -5.84
CA THR A 106 -6.63 -25.09 -5.41
C THR A 106 -6.61 -25.22 -3.90
N TYR A 107 -6.24 -24.15 -3.19
CA TYR A 107 -6.26 -24.08 -1.73
C TYR A 107 -7.65 -24.37 -1.18
N LYS A 108 -8.70 -23.76 -1.75
CA LYS A 108 -10.08 -24.03 -1.35
C LYS A 108 -10.44 -25.51 -1.50
N THR A 109 -10.12 -26.12 -2.63
CA THR A 109 -10.37 -27.55 -2.87
C THR A 109 -9.62 -28.44 -1.86
N LEU A 110 -8.37 -28.12 -1.54
CA LEU A 110 -7.61 -28.86 -0.54
C LEU A 110 -8.21 -28.69 0.86
N LEU A 111 -8.62 -27.48 1.21
CA LEU A 111 -9.21 -27.19 2.50
C LEU A 111 -10.50 -27.98 2.71
N ASP A 112 -11.39 -27.99 1.70
CA ASP A 112 -12.65 -28.74 1.75
C ASP A 112 -12.41 -30.26 1.91
N LYS A 113 -11.36 -30.79 1.27
CA LYS A 113 -11.04 -32.22 1.31
C LYS A 113 -10.36 -32.67 2.61
N TYR A 114 -9.40 -31.89 3.09
CA TYR A 114 -8.53 -32.29 4.20
C TYR A 114 -8.96 -31.72 5.54
N ASN A 115 -9.76 -30.65 5.56
CA ASN A 115 -10.28 -30.07 6.79
C ASN A 115 -11.80 -29.82 6.73
N PRO A 116 -12.62 -30.86 6.53
CA PRO A 116 -14.07 -30.73 6.49
C PRO A 116 -14.67 -30.31 7.84
N THR A 117 -13.94 -30.51 8.95
CA THR A 117 -14.38 -30.11 10.29
C THR A 117 -14.05 -28.65 10.62
N ALA A 118 -13.47 -27.88 9.70
CA ALA A 118 -13.10 -26.48 9.94
C ALA A 118 -14.31 -25.58 10.25
N THR A 119 -15.48 -25.92 9.72
CA THR A 119 -16.74 -25.19 9.97
C THR A 119 -17.42 -25.60 11.26
N LEU A 120 -16.97 -26.70 11.90
CA LEU A 120 -17.59 -27.23 13.10
C LEU A 120 -16.92 -26.61 14.33
N GLU A 121 -17.74 -26.11 15.26
CA GLU A 121 -17.23 -25.58 16.53
C GLU A 121 -16.52 -26.70 17.31
N ASP A 122 -15.47 -26.36 18.05
CA ASP A 122 -14.66 -27.36 18.78
C ASP A 122 -15.50 -28.21 19.73
N HIS A 123 -16.48 -27.60 20.40
CA HIS A 123 -17.44 -28.26 21.28
C HIS A 123 -18.31 -29.28 20.52
N GLU A 124 -18.84 -28.90 19.36
CA GLU A 124 -19.66 -29.77 18.53
C GLU A 124 -18.84 -30.93 17.94
N ARG A 125 -17.58 -30.67 17.55
CA ARG A 125 -16.66 -31.71 17.08
C ARG A 125 -16.39 -32.77 18.15
N ILE A 126 -16.14 -32.35 19.40
CA ILE A 126 -15.90 -33.26 20.51
C ILE A 126 -17.16 -34.09 20.80
N ARG A 127 -18.34 -33.47 20.79
CA ARG A 127 -19.62 -34.18 20.95
C ARG A 127 -19.85 -35.24 19.85
N LEU A 128 -19.68 -34.87 18.57
CA LEU A 128 -19.83 -35.83 17.47
C LEU A 128 -18.79 -36.95 17.53
N THR A 129 -17.57 -36.65 17.98
CA THR A 129 -16.53 -37.67 18.17
C THR A 129 -16.91 -38.64 19.29
N ALA A 130 -17.45 -38.14 20.41
CA ALA A 130 -17.97 -38.96 21.49
C ALA A 130 -19.08 -39.88 20.97
N HIS A 131 -20.11 -39.34 20.31
CA HIS A 131 -21.19 -40.16 19.73
C HIS A 131 -20.66 -41.18 18.72
N ARG A 132 -19.65 -40.82 17.91
CA ARG A 132 -19.04 -41.74 16.93
C ARG A 132 -18.38 -42.95 17.59
N VAL A 133 -17.85 -42.81 18.80
CA VAL A 133 -17.29 -43.93 19.58
C VAL A 133 -18.32 -44.60 20.50
N GLY A 134 -19.60 -44.21 20.38
CA GLY A 134 -20.68 -44.73 21.22
C GLY A 134 -20.67 -44.18 22.65
N LEU A 135 -20.00 -43.06 22.90
CA LEU A 135 -19.95 -42.38 24.18
C LEU A 135 -20.77 -41.10 24.15
N GLU A 136 -21.46 -40.81 25.25
CA GLU A 136 -22.12 -39.52 25.44
C GLU A 136 -21.18 -38.56 26.18
N LEU A 137 -21.30 -37.28 25.86
CA LEU A 137 -20.51 -36.26 26.54
C LEU A 137 -21.07 -36.04 27.96
N PRO A 138 -20.24 -36.01 29.01
CA PRO A 138 -20.69 -35.77 30.38
C PRO A 138 -21.48 -34.45 30.52
N LYS A 139 -22.53 -34.45 31.35
CA LYS A 139 -23.45 -33.31 31.51
C LYS A 139 -22.73 -32.07 32.04
N GLU A 140 -21.76 -32.26 32.92
CA GLU A 140 -20.95 -31.20 33.51
C GLU A 140 -20.12 -30.46 32.45
N ILE A 141 -19.71 -31.17 31.40
CA ILE A 141 -18.98 -30.59 30.26
C ILE A 141 -19.96 -29.85 29.34
N GLN A 142 -21.16 -30.39 29.13
CA GLN A 142 -22.19 -29.73 28.32
C GLN A 142 -22.65 -28.41 28.96
N GLU A 143 -22.88 -28.39 30.27
CA GLU A 143 -23.26 -27.19 31.04
C GLU A 143 -22.15 -26.12 31.00
N ARG A 144 -20.89 -26.53 31.22
CA ARG A 144 -19.74 -25.61 31.12
C ARG A 144 -19.62 -24.95 29.74
N TRP A 145 -19.94 -25.69 28.68
CA TRP A 145 -19.92 -25.15 27.31
C TRP A 145 -21.12 -24.25 26.99
N GLN A 146 -22.20 -24.32 27.76
CA GLN A 146 -23.34 -23.40 27.64
C GLN A 146 -23.03 -22.07 28.33
N THR A 147 -22.46 -22.10 29.52
CA THR A 147 -22.08 -20.88 30.26
C THR A 147 -21.04 -20.04 29.52
N GLU A 148 -20.05 -20.69 28.88
CA GLU A 148 -19.02 -20.01 28.07
C GLU A 148 -19.61 -19.30 26.82
N LYS A 149 -20.70 -19.84 26.26
CA LYS A 149 -21.40 -19.21 25.12
C LYS A 149 -22.18 -17.97 25.54
N GLU A 150 -22.83 -18.02 26.70
CA GLU A 150 -23.59 -16.90 27.26
C GLU A 150 -22.65 -15.73 27.63
N GLU A 151 -21.53 -16.01 28.30
CA GLU A 151 -20.53 -15.00 28.70
C GLU A 151 -19.86 -14.31 27.49
N SER A 152 -19.67 -15.04 26.39
CA SER A 152 -19.15 -14.51 25.13
C SER A 152 -20.12 -13.57 24.42
N THR A 153 -21.44 -13.75 24.60
CA THR A 153 -22.47 -12.89 24.02
C THR A 153 -22.72 -11.61 24.82
N GLU A 154 -22.51 -11.65 26.13
CA GLU A 154 -22.70 -10.49 27.02
C GLU A 154 -21.53 -9.50 26.93
N THR A 155 -20.28 -10.00 26.86
CA THR A 155 -19.06 -9.17 26.77
C THR A 155 -19.00 -8.34 25.47
N SER A 156 -19.65 -8.77 24.39
CA SER A 156 -19.67 -8.01 23.13
C SER A 156 -20.75 -6.92 23.10
N SER A 157 -21.71 -6.91 24.04
CA SER A 157 -22.81 -5.94 24.10
C SER A 157 -22.53 -4.78 25.06
N GLU A 158 -21.61 -4.93 26.01
CA GLU A 158 -21.19 -3.83 26.89
C GLU A 158 -20.06 -3.01 26.26
N ARG A 159 -20.38 -2.30 25.17
CA ARG A 159 -19.61 -1.12 24.80
C ARG A 159 -20.15 0.02 25.67
N PRO A 160 -19.41 0.54 26.67
CA PRO A 160 -19.88 1.71 27.40
C PRO A 160 -20.03 2.83 26.38
N GLN A 161 -21.27 3.29 26.18
CA GLN A 161 -21.57 4.51 25.45
C GLN A 161 -20.92 5.63 26.24
N GLY A 162 -19.67 5.95 25.90
CA GLY A 162 -19.00 7.13 26.38
C GLY A 162 -19.82 8.33 25.94
N GLU A 163 -20.59 8.87 26.87
CA GLU A 163 -21.25 10.17 26.76
C GLU A 163 -20.20 11.20 26.33
N ARG A 164 -20.11 11.49 25.03
CA ARG A 164 -19.49 12.74 24.57
C ARG A 164 -20.47 13.85 24.89
N LYS A 165 -20.36 14.42 26.08
CA LYS A 165 -20.87 15.76 26.35
C LYS A 165 -20.17 16.70 25.37
N THR A 166 -20.90 17.19 24.39
CA THR A 166 -20.49 18.33 23.59
C THR A 166 -20.59 19.55 24.50
N ASP A 167 -19.46 20.01 25.01
CA ASP A 167 -19.31 21.40 25.46
C ASP A 167 -19.47 22.28 24.22
N SER A 168 -20.68 22.79 24.02
CA SER A 168 -20.98 23.84 23.05
C SER A 168 -22.24 24.50 23.57
N ASP A 169 -22.07 25.43 24.51
CA ASP A 169 -22.94 26.60 24.70
C ASP A 169 -22.45 27.37 25.93
N LYS A 170 -21.44 28.22 25.72
CA LYS A 170 -21.17 29.35 26.61
C LYS A 170 -20.36 30.42 25.89
N GLU A 171 -20.99 31.03 24.87
CA GLU A 171 -20.52 32.31 24.34
C GLU A 171 -21.69 33.12 23.81
N SER A 172 -22.44 33.72 24.74
CA SER A 172 -23.27 34.91 24.48
C SER A 172 -23.79 35.46 25.80
N GLU A 173 -23.05 36.41 26.37
CA GLU A 173 -23.55 37.71 26.85
C GLU A 173 -22.37 38.65 27.12
#